data_AF-A0A2T3N7R8-F1
#
_entry.id   AF-A0A2T3N7R8-F1
#
_cell.length_a   1.000
_cell.length_b   1.000
_cell.length_c   1.000
_cell.angle_alpha   90.00
_cell.angle_beta   90.00
_cell.angle_gamma   90.00
#
_symmetry.space_group_name_H-M   'P 1'
#
loop_
_entity.id
_entity.type
_entity.pdbx_description
1 polymer ?
#
loop_
_entity_poly.entity_id
_entity_poly.type
_entity_poly.pdbx_seq_one_letter_code
_entity_poly.pdbx_strand_id
1 'polypeptide(L)'
;MQSQFEVEAQSNPDVPIAITNYGTTLPDSKGNVGFRVYFRNTSPLDVTSVRFNVQAYELSGREQVGISAPKVEKHLQFNQPLPSGQGAHPLWRGVWQGNDNIACGRVSSVDVTYSDGVKVHIPQDALSKMIYNNNCLNLEGDEYAF
;
A
#
# COMPACT_ATOMS: atom_id res chain seq x y z
N MET A 1 11.61 13.90 9.94
CA MET A 1 10.61 14.96 10.19
C MET A 1 9.29 14.40 9.69
N GLN A 2 8.24 14.39 10.51
CA GLN A 2 6.93 13.87 10.10
C GLN A 2 6.28 14.84 9.11
N SER A 3 5.62 14.32 8.07
CA SER A 3 4.85 15.20 7.17
C SER A 3 3.61 15.74 7.91
N GLN A 4 3.11 16.91 7.50
CA GLN A 4 1.87 17.46 8.08
C GLN A 4 0.70 16.47 7.95
N PHE A 5 0.67 15.73 6.84
CA PHE A 5 -0.29 14.66 6.61
C PHE A 5 -0.21 13.53 7.65
N GLU A 6 1.01 13.10 8.03
CA GLU A 6 1.19 12.10 9.08
C GLU A 6 0.71 12.59 10.44
N VAL A 7 0.91 13.88 10.75
CA VAL A 7 0.45 14.49 12.01
C VAL A 7 -1.08 14.57 12.04
N GLU A 8 -1.72 14.95 10.94
CA GLU A 8 -3.18 14.98 10.81
C GLU A 8 -3.78 13.58 10.95
N ALA A 9 -3.18 12.56 10.32
CA ALA A 9 -3.61 11.17 10.45
C ALA A 9 -3.47 10.64 11.88
N GLN A 10 -2.42 11.03 12.63
CA GLN A 10 -2.27 10.67 14.05
C GLN A 10 -3.34 11.29 14.95
N SER A 11 -3.88 12.46 14.58
CA SER A 11 -4.95 13.12 15.34
C SER A 11 -6.34 12.55 15.04
N ASN A 12 -6.47 11.70 14.03
CA ASN A 12 -7.75 11.11 13.62
C ASN A 12 -7.82 9.63 14.02
N PRO A 13 -8.60 9.27 15.06
CA PRO A 13 -8.73 7.89 15.52
C PRO A 13 -9.36 6.96 14.46
N ASP A 14 -10.03 7.50 13.46
CA ASP A 14 -10.61 6.74 12.34
C ASP A 14 -9.57 6.41 11.23
N VAL A 15 -8.33 6.90 11.37
CA VAL A 15 -7.22 6.70 10.42
C VAL A 15 -6.15 5.83 11.09
N PRO A 16 -6.26 4.49 11.01
CA PRO A 16 -5.36 3.58 11.72
C PRO A 16 -3.95 3.53 11.11
N ILE A 17 -3.83 3.86 9.82
CA ILE A 17 -2.57 3.97 9.10
C ILE A 17 -2.59 5.18 8.16
N ALA A 18 -1.42 5.75 7.91
CA ALA A 18 -1.18 6.76 6.88
C ALA A 18 -0.38 6.14 5.73
N ILE A 19 -0.93 6.13 4.51
CA ILE A 19 -0.22 5.67 3.31
C ILE A 19 0.45 6.90 2.66
N THR A 20 1.76 6.98 2.78
CA THR A 20 2.51 8.14 2.26
C THR A 20 2.78 8.00 0.77
N ASN A 21 3.01 6.78 0.29
CA ASN A 21 3.26 6.50 -1.12
C ASN A 21 2.93 5.05 -1.46
N TYR A 22 2.56 4.77 -2.70
CA TYR A 22 2.47 3.42 -3.24
C TYR A 22 2.62 3.46 -4.76
N GLY A 23 2.93 2.31 -5.36
CA GLY A 23 3.02 2.21 -6.81
C GLY A 23 3.52 0.86 -7.29
N THR A 24 3.73 0.79 -8.60
CA THR A 24 4.26 -0.40 -9.28
C THR A 24 5.75 -0.29 -9.53
N THR A 25 6.43 -1.43 -9.72
CA THR A 25 7.75 -1.43 -10.35
C THR A 25 7.60 -1.35 -11.86
N LEU A 26 8.68 -1.05 -12.58
CA LEU A 26 8.74 -1.32 -14.01
C LEU A 26 8.50 -2.82 -14.31
N PRO A 27 7.85 -3.15 -15.44
CA PRO A 27 7.80 -4.52 -15.93
C PRO A 27 9.22 -5.07 -16.19
N ASP A 28 9.50 -6.30 -15.75
CA ASP A 28 10.72 -7.00 -16.12
C ASP A 28 10.66 -7.53 -17.58
N SER A 29 11.72 -8.22 -18.03
CA SER A 29 11.77 -8.80 -19.38
C SER A 29 10.71 -9.88 -19.66
N LYS A 30 9.99 -10.33 -18.63
CA LYS A 30 8.87 -11.28 -18.71
C LYS A 30 7.51 -10.59 -18.47
N GLY A 31 7.49 -9.26 -18.37
CA GLY A 31 6.27 -8.49 -18.09
C GLY A 31 5.77 -8.64 -16.66
N ASN A 32 6.63 -9.00 -15.70
CA ASN A 32 6.25 -9.05 -14.29
C ASN A 32 6.36 -7.66 -13.65
N VAL A 33 5.31 -7.28 -12.94
CA VAL A 33 5.18 -5.99 -12.26
C VAL A 33 5.03 -6.22 -10.75
N GLY A 34 5.88 -5.58 -9.96
CA GLY A 34 5.81 -5.56 -8.50
C GLY A 34 4.90 -4.46 -7.96
N PHE A 35 4.62 -4.51 -6.66
CA PHE A 35 3.87 -3.50 -5.93
C PHE A 35 4.64 -3.10 -4.67
N ARG A 36 4.75 -1.80 -4.44
CA ARG A 36 5.40 -1.21 -3.27
C ARG A 36 4.43 -0.27 -2.58
N VAL A 37 4.42 -0.28 -1.26
CA VAL A 37 3.64 0.66 -0.44
C VAL A 37 4.52 1.16 0.69
N TYR A 38 4.39 2.43 1.03
CA TYR A 38 4.97 3.10 2.17
C TYR A 38 3.82 3.52 3.06
N PHE A 39 3.81 3.03 4.29
CA PHE A 39 2.78 3.41 5.24
C PHE A 39 3.34 3.53 6.65
N ARG A 40 2.54 4.16 7.50
CA ARG A 40 2.86 4.40 8.89
C ARG A 40 1.70 4.02 9.79
N ASN A 41 2.00 3.40 10.92
CA ASN A 41 1.02 3.21 11.98
C ASN A 41 0.76 4.56 12.65
N THR A 42 -0.45 5.09 12.48
CA THR A 42 -0.88 6.34 13.10
C THR A 42 -1.79 6.10 14.31
N SER A 43 -2.21 4.86 14.52
CA SER A 43 -2.99 4.45 15.69
C SER A 43 -2.15 4.46 16.97
N PRO A 44 -2.78 4.52 18.16
CA PRO A 44 -2.09 4.37 19.44
C PRO A 44 -1.72 2.92 19.77
N LEU A 45 -2.16 1.93 18.98
CA LEU A 45 -1.94 0.51 19.22
C LEU A 45 -0.86 -0.02 18.27
N ASP A 46 -0.14 -1.06 18.69
CA ASP A 46 0.81 -1.71 17.80
C ASP A 46 0.10 -2.56 16.75
N VAL A 47 0.60 -2.55 15.51
CA VAL A 47 0.02 -3.30 14.39
C VAL A 47 0.75 -4.62 14.20
N THR A 48 0.03 -5.74 14.24
CA THR A 48 0.61 -7.09 14.05
C THR A 48 0.60 -7.53 12.60
N SER A 49 -0.41 -7.13 11.82
CA SER A 49 -0.46 -7.39 10.39
C SER A 49 -1.27 -6.36 9.61
N VAL A 50 -0.94 -6.23 8.33
CA VAL A 50 -1.65 -5.39 7.38
C VAL A 50 -1.88 -6.16 6.09
N ARG A 51 -3.08 -6.09 5.55
CA ARG A 51 -3.46 -6.70 4.27
C ARG A 51 -3.93 -5.61 3.32
N PHE A 52 -3.24 -5.48 2.19
CA PHE A 52 -3.58 -4.55 1.12
C PHE A 52 -4.31 -5.27 0.01
N ASN A 53 -5.47 -4.75 -0.39
CA ASN A 53 -6.13 -5.16 -1.62
C ASN A 53 -5.74 -4.17 -2.71
N VAL A 54 -5.17 -4.67 -3.81
CA VAL A 54 -4.63 -3.82 -4.87
C VAL A 54 -5.18 -4.19 -6.25
N GLN A 55 -5.42 -3.16 -7.04
CA GLN A 55 -5.94 -3.23 -8.41
C GLN A 55 -4.94 -2.59 -9.38
N ALA A 56 -4.66 -3.25 -10.50
CA ALA A 56 -3.78 -2.71 -11.54
C ALA A 56 -4.54 -1.84 -12.55
N TYR A 57 -3.85 -0.85 -13.11
CA TYR A 57 -4.34 0.04 -14.15
C TYR A 57 -3.25 0.34 -15.18
N GLU A 58 -3.65 0.63 -16.41
CA GLU A 58 -2.78 1.25 -17.42
C GLU A 58 -2.79 2.80 -17.28
N LEU A 59 -1.92 3.50 -18.03
CA LEU A 59 -1.83 4.96 -17.99
C LEU A 59 -3.13 5.70 -18.32
N SER A 60 -3.99 5.11 -19.15
CA SER A 60 -5.30 5.67 -19.50
C SER A 60 -6.31 5.63 -18.32
N GLY A 61 -6.00 4.88 -17.26
CA GLY A 61 -6.91 4.61 -16.15
C GLY A 61 -7.81 3.38 -16.35
N ARG A 62 -7.67 2.65 -17.47
CA ARG A 62 -8.36 1.36 -17.65
C ARG A 62 -7.77 0.30 -16.72
N GLU A 63 -8.65 -0.45 -16.07
CA GLU A 63 -8.27 -1.57 -15.22
C GLU A 63 -7.51 -2.62 -16.01
N GLN A 64 -6.42 -3.10 -15.41
CA GLN A 64 -5.57 -4.14 -15.95
C GLN A 64 -5.53 -5.32 -14.98
N VAL A 65 -5.27 -6.49 -15.54
CA VAL A 65 -5.19 -7.74 -14.79
C VAL A 65 -3.88 -8.43 -15.15
N GLY A 66 -3.27 -9.09 -14.17
CA GLY A 66 -2.21 -10.04 -14.48
C GLY A 66 -2.81 -11.29 -15.09
N ILE A 67 -2.01 -12.10 -15.80
CA ILE A 67 -2.45 -13.38 -16.35
C ILE A 67 -3.06 -14.28 -15.25
N SER A 68 -2.50 -14.19 -14.04
CA SER A 68 -2.82 -15.08 -12.92
C SER A 68 -3.91 -14.58 -11.97
N ALA A 69 -4.18 -13.26 -11.91
CA ALA A 69 -5.25 -12.73 -11.04
C ALA A 69 -5.64 -11.28 -11.39
N PRO A 70 -6.95 -10.97 -11.41
CA PRO A 70 -7.45 -9.60 -11.61
C PRO A 70 -7.35 -8.72 -10.37
N LYS A 71 -7.51 -9.30 -9.18
CA LYS A 71 -7.38 -8.63 -7.88
C LYS A 71 -6.29 -9.33 -7.09
N VAL A 72 -5.40 -8.55 -6.48
CA VAL A 72 -4.31 -9.13 -5.70
C VAL A 72 -4.39 -8.67 -4.26
N GLU A 73 -4.44 -9.64 -3.36
CA GLU A 73 -4.30 -9.43 -1.93
C GLU A 73 -2.82 -9.58 -1.56
N LYS A 74 -2.28 -8.59 -0.83
CA LYS A 74 -0.91 -8.62 -0.30
C LYS A 74 -0.90 -8.46 1.19
N HIS A 75 -0.48 -9.53 1.86
CA HIS A 75 -0.42 -9.61 3.30
C HIS A 75 1.00 -9.35 3.79
N LEU A 76 1.12 -8.48 4.80
CA LEU A 76 2.33 -8.24 5.57
C LEU A 76 2.05 -8.64 7.02
N GLN A 77 2.73 -9.69 7.47
CA GLN A 77 2.75 -10.10 8.87
C GLN A 77 4.08 -9.63 9.48
N PHE A 78 4.03 -8.98 10.62
CA PHE A 78 5.24 -8.56 11.32
C PHE A 78 5.67 -9.59 12.37
N ASN A 79 6.98 -9.88 12.43
CA ASN A 79 7.57 -10.72 13.47
C ASN A 79 7.57 -10.02 14.84
N GLN A 80 7.66 -8.69 14.84
CA GLN A 80 7.45 -7.82 16.00
C GLN A 80 6.38 -6.80 15.61
N PRO A 81 5.37 -6.54 16.47
CA PRO A 81 4.34 -5.55 16.16
C PRO A 81 4.94 -4.20 15.75
N LEU A 82 4.38 -3.57 14.72
CA LEU A 82 4.79 -2.25 14.23
C LEU A 82 4.28 -1.18 15.20
N PRO A 83 5.15 -0.50 15.96
CA PRO A 83 4.72 0.44 17.00
C PRO A 83 4.02 1.67 16.46
N SER A 84 3.27 2.37 17.32
CA SER A 84 2.70 3.68 16.99
C SER A 84 3.77 4.65 16.48
N GLY A 85 3.47 5.35 15.38
CA GLY A 85 4.39 6.27 14.73
C GLY A 85 5.55 5.60 13.98
N GLN A 86 5.60 4.28 13.86
CA GLN A 86 6.60 3.59 13.03
C GLN A 86 6.03 3.27 11.65
N GLY A 87 6.92 3.19 10.66
CA GLY A 87 6.58 2.95 9.26
C GLY A 87 7.14 1.64 8.71
N ALA A 88 6.53 1.17 7.63
CA ALA A 88 6.99 0.01 6.87
C ALA A 88 6.88 0.29 5.37
N HIS A 89 7.77 -0.33 4.59
CA HIS A 89 7.85 -0.13 3.14
C HIS A 89 8.03 -1.45 2.37
N PRO A 90 7.06 -2.39 2.46
CA PRO A 90 7.17 -3.67 1.77
C PRO A 90 7.19 -3.51 0.24
N LEU A 91 7.96 -4.39 -0.40
CA LEU A 91 7.95 -4.60 -1.85
C LEU A 91 7.57 -6.06 -2.12
N TRP A 92 6.45 -6.27 -2.80
CA TRP A 92 6.10 -7.57 -3.36
C TRP A 92 6.50 -7.59 -4.84
N ARG A 93 7.40 -8.49 -5.22
CA ARG A 93 7.81 -8.66 -6.63
C ARG A 93 6.82 -9.57 -7.35
N GLY A 94 6.63 -9.34 -8.65
CA GLY A 94 5.80 -10.18 -9.51
C GLY A 94 4.35 -10.31 -9.04
N VAL A 95 3.77 -9.20 -8.58
CA VAL A 95 2.35 -9.11 -8.17
C VAL A 95 1.44 -9.39 -9.35
N TRP A 96 1.75 -8.78 -10.48
CA TRP A 96 1.09 -9.06 -11.76
C TRP A 96 2.12 -9.63 -12.73
N GLN A 97 1.74 -10.68 -13.45
CA GLN A 97 2.65 -11.44 -14.31
C GLN A 97 2.19 -11.37 -15.76
N GLY A 98 3.15 -11.23 -16.67
CA GLY A 98 2.95 -11.28 -18.12
C GLY A 98 2.05 -10.18 -18.69
N ASN A 99 2.01 -9.00 -18.05
CA ASN A 99 1.31 -7.83 -18.57
C ASN A 99 2.16 -6.57 -18.37
N ASP A 100 2.79 -6.13 -19.45
CA ASP A 100 3.66 -4.95 -19.53
C ASP A 100 2.87 -3.63 -19.66
N ASN A 101 1.55 -3.69 -19.85
CA ASN A 101 0.68 -2.52 -19.91
C ASN A 101 0.29 -1.98 -18.52
N ILE A 102 0.64 -2.70 -17.45
CA ILE A 102 0.39 -2.25 -16.09
C ILE A 102 1.35 -1.13 -15.75
N ALA A 103 0.80 0.07 -15.60
CA ALA A 103 1.54 1.27 -15.27
C ALA A 103 1.37 1.68 -13.80
N CYS A 104 0.31 1.20 -13.16
CA CYS A 104 -0.06 1.60 -11.80
C CYS A 104 -0.75 0.49 -11.03
N GLY A 105 -0.59 0.52 -9.71
CA GLY A 105 -1.39 -0.27 -8.77
C GLY A 105 -2.03 0.67 -7.77
N ARG A 106 -3.34 0.57 -7.55
CA ARG A 106 -4.06 1.34 -6.52
C ARG A 106 -4.52 0.45 -5.40
N VAL A 107 -4.42 0.94 -4.17
CA VAL A 107 -4.98 0.27 -2.99
C VAL A 107 -6.50 0.51 -2.96
N SER A 108 -7.28 -0.55 -3.00
CA SER A 108 -8.75 -0.50 -2.95
C SER A 108 -9.29 -0.70 -1.54
N SER A 109 -8.58 -1.41 -0.67
CA SER A 109 -8.88 -1.47 0.76
C SER A 109 -7.68 -1.96 1.55
N VAL A 110 -7.72 -1.72 2.86
CA VAL A 110 -6.72 -2.23 3.79
C VAL A 110 -7.38 -2.85 5.00
N ASP A 111 -6.93 -4.04 5.40
CA ASP A 111 -7.26 -4.61 6.70
C ASP A 111 -6.06 -4.50 7.63
N VAL A 112 -6.28 -3.96 8.84
CA VAL A 112 -5.26 -3.80 9.88
C VAL A 112 -5.64 -4.69 11.06
N THR A 113 -4.69 -5.48 11.57
CA THR A 113 -4.84 -6.23 12.83
C THR A 113 -3.90 -5.67 13.87
N TYR A 114 -4.42 -5.34 15.05
CA TYR A 114 -3.66 -4.80 16.17
C TYR A 114 -3.13 -5.88 17.11
N SER A 115 -2.29 -5.49 18.07
CA SER A 115 -1.72 -6.37 19.09
C SER A 115 -2.74 -6.87 20.12
N ASP A 116 -3.85 -6.16 20.31
CA ASP A 116 -4.99 -6.59 21.13
C ASP A 116 -5.95 -7.54 20.39
N GLY A 117 -5.67 -7.83 19.11
CA GLY A 117 -6.48 -8.69 18.25
C GLY A 117 -7.64 -7.99 17.54
N VAL A 118 -7.87 -6.69 17.78
CA VAL A 118 -8.86 -5.90 17.05
C VAL A 118 -8.48 -5.80 15.59
N LYS A 119 -9.48 -5.90 14.71
CA LYS A 119 -9.33 -5.79 13.26
C LYS A 119 -10.13 -4.62 12.73
N VAL A 120 -9.53 -3.82 11.87
CA VAL A 120 -10.16 -2.68 11.21
C VAL A 120 -10.07 -2.86 9.70
N HIS A 121 -11.22 -2.72 9.04
CA HIS A 121 -11.30 -2.65 7.58
C HIS A 121 -11.41 -1.20 7.14
N ILE A 122 -10.53 -0.79 6.22
CA ILE A 122 -10.48 0.55 5.64
C ILE A 122 -10.89 0.44 4.17
N PRO A 123 -12.10 0.90 3.81
CA PRO A 123 -12.56 0.89 2.42
C PRO A 123 -11.90 1.99 1.58
N GLN A 124 -12.02 1.88 0.25
CA GLN A 124 -11.37 2.77 -0.72
C GLN A 124 -11.69 4.26 -0.51
N ASP A 125 -12.95 4.56 -0.20
CA ASP A 125 -13.44 5.91 0.04
C ASP A 125 -12.78 6.53 1.28
N ALA A 126 -12.56 5.75 2.33
CA ALA A 126 -11.82 6.17 3.51
C ALA A 126 -10.33 6.35 3.20
N LEU A 127 -9.73 5.47 2.39
CA LEU A 127 -8.32 5.56 1.98
C LEU A 127 -7.99 6.86 1.24
N SER A 128 -8.95 7.44 0.51
CA SER A 128 -8.74 8.72 -0.19
C SER A 128 -8.33 9.87 0.74
N LYS A 129 -8.68 9.78 2.03
CA LYS A 129 -8.28 10.73 3.09
C LYS A 129 -6.98 10.33 3.79
N MET A 130 -6.46 9.14 3.49
CA MET A 130 -5.31 8.50 4.12
C MET A 130 -4.12 8.31 3.16
N ILE A 131 -4.23 8.82 1.93
CA ILE A 131 -3.21 8.73 0.90
C ILE A 131 -2.72 10.13 0.57
N TYR A 132 -1.43 10.39 0.77
CA TYR A 132 -0.82 11.68 0.47
C TYR A 132 -0.75 11.96 -1.05
N ASN A 133 -0.44 10.94 -1.85
CA ASN A 133 -0.40 11.05 -3.31
C ASN A 133 -1.14 9.88 -3.95
N ASN A 134 -2.32 10.17 -4.51
CA ASN A 134 -3.16 9.18 -5.18
C ASN A 134 -2.88 9.06 -6.68
N ASN A 135 -1.83 9.74 -7.17
CA ASN A 135 -1.46 9.67 -8.57
C ASN A 135 -0.89 8.30 -8.92
N CYS A 136 -1.10 7.92 -10.17
CA CYS A 136 -0.47 6.77 -10.80
C CYS A 136 1.05 6.96 -10.79
N LEU A 137 1.74 6.31 -9.85
CA LEU A 137 3.20 6.37 -9.75
C LEU A 137 3.80 5.03 -10.17
N ASN A 138 4.70 5.10 -11.14
CA ASN A 138 5.69 4.07 -11.35
C ASN A 138 6.87 4.39 -10.43
N LEU A 139 7.15 3.51 -9.48
CA LEU A 139 8.24 3.66 -8.53
C LEU A 139 9.45 2.92 -9.08
N GLU A 140 10.28 3.62 -9.87
CA GLU A 140 11.55 3.08 -10.33
C GLU A 140 12.52 2.90 -9.15
N GLY A 141 13.20 1.75 -9.07
CA GLY A 141 14.43 1.56 -8.30
C GLY A 141 14.39 1.88 -6.79
N ASP A 142 15.58 1.93 -6.19
CA ASP A 142 15.82 2.20 -4.76
C ASP A 142 15.65 3.69 -4.38
N GLU A 143 14.92 4.47 -5.17
CA GLU A 143 14.91 5.94 -5.15
C GLU A 143 14.20 6.58 -3.93
N TYR A 144 13.82 5.78 -2.95
CA TYR A 144 13.19 6.25 -1.71
C TYR A 144 13.79 5.55 -0.48
N ALA A 145 15.12 5.42 -0.46
CA ALA A 145 15.88 5.31 0.79
C ALA A 145 15.81 6.66 1.50
N PHE A 146 14.84 6.81 2.41
CA PHE A 146 14.81 7.92 3.38
C PHE A 146 15.63 7.55 4.62
#